data_AF-A0A960L7D0-F1
#
_entry.id   AF-A0A960L7D0-F1
#
_cell.length_a   1.000
_cell.length_b   1.000
_cell.length_c   1.000
_cell.angle_alpha   90.00
_cell.angle_beta   90.00
_cell.angle_gamma   90.00
#
_symmetry.space_group_name_H-M   'P 1'
#
loop_
_entity.id
_entity.type
_entity.pdbx_description
1 polymer ?
#
loop_
_entity_poly.entity_id
_entity_poly.type
_entity_poly.pdbx_seq_one_letter_code
_entity_poly.pdbx_strand_id
1 'polypeptide(L)'
;MHHASAASPGTRRVPTTAAGQELAAICRSLEAGDNRYFGRRPEEQLRQRLATGGLPPAAELEARRALGRELLELGKPADAIVELEAALDLARGSGAAQEVVLDLIALQGLAHLQAAEDTNCISMHTAASCILPILPEGVHRQPEHARKAGDLFLAFLEQIPRSLQTAWLLDLSRMISGDYPEGVPEPYRLPPGRFAEDASARRWIDRGV
;
A
#
# COMPACT_ATOMS: atom_id res chain seq x y z
N MET A 1 17.47 -19.28 -9.96
CA MET A 1 17.02 -18.00 -10.56
C MET A 1 15.87 -18.29 -11.50
N HIS A 2 14.65 -18.29 -11.00
CA HIS A 2 13.45 -18.36 -11.84
C HIS A 2 12.74 -17.03 -11.71
N HIS A 3 12.92 -16.17 -12.71
CA HIS A 3 12.08 -15.00 -12.90
C HIS A 3 10.68 -15.50 -13.26
N ALA A 4 9.74 -15.35 -12.32
CA ALA A 4 8.32 -15.45 -12.64
C ALA A 4 7.99 -14.25 -13.53
N SER A 5 7.82 -14.52 -14.84
CA SER A 5 7.24 -13.59 -15.78
C SER A 5 5.88 -13.16 -15.24
N ALA A 6 5.70 -11.85 -15.03
CA ALA A 6 4.37 -11.28 -14.85
C ALA A 6 3.47 -11.80 -15.98
N ALA A 7 2.34 -12.40 -15.62
CA ALA A 7 1.36 -12.81 -16.60
C ALA A 7 0.94 -11.55 -17.39
N SER A 8 1.05 -11.58 -18.73
CA SER A 8 0.41 -10.58 -19.58
C SER A 8 -1.05 -10.42 -19.13
N PRO A 9 -1.58 -9.19 -19.05
CA PRO A 9 -2.98 -9.00 -18.73
C PRO A 9 -3.78 -9.77 -19.79
N GLY A 10 -4.40 -10.88 -19.38
CA GLY A 10 -5.21 -11.71 -20.26
C GLY A 10 -6.17 -10.80 -21.01
N THR A 11 -6.24 -10.94 -22.33
CA THR A 11 -7.10 -10.13 -23.19
C THR A 11 -8.53 -10.18 -22.64
N ARG A 12 -8.92 -9.12 -21.94
CA ARG A 12 -10.19 -9.01 -21.25
C ARG A 12 -11.28 -9.11 -22.32
N ARG A 13 -11.98 -10.24 -22.38
CA ARG A 13 -12.94 -10.53 -23.44
C ARG A 13 -14.02 -9.46 -23.42
N VAL A 14 -14.14 -8.68 -24.49
CA VAL A 14 -15.17 -7.63 -24.57
C VAL A 14 -16.53 -8.33 -24.54
N PRO A 15 -17.41 -7.97 -23.58
CA PRO A 15 -18.74 -8.56 -23.52
C PRO A 15 -19.51 -8.30 -24.83
N THR A 16 -20.20 -9.31 -25.35
CA THR A 16 -20.94 -9.20 -26.62
C THR A 16 -22.37 -8.68 -26.44
N THR A 17 -22.89 -8.62 -25.21
CA THR A 17 -24.20 -8.05 -24.91
C THR A 17 -24.16 -6.53 -24.98
N ALA A 18 -25.27 -5.89 -25.35
CA ALA A 18 -25.36 -4.42 -25.38
C ALA A 18 -24.98 -3.79 -24.03
N ALA A 19 -25.50 -4.33 -22.93
CA ALA A 19 -25.16 -3.88 -21.57
C ALA A 19 -23.67 -4.04 -21.25
N GLY A 20 -23.04 -5.11 -21.72
CA GLY A 20 -21.61 -5.33 -21.50
C GLY A 20 -20.72 -4.45 -22.38
N GLN A 21 -21.17 -4.09 -23.59
CA GLN A 21 -20.50 -3.10 -24.44
C GLN A 21 -20.59 -1.68 -23.85
N GLU A 22 -21.77 -1.31 -23.33
CA GLU A 22 -22.01 -0.05 -22.62
C GLU A 22 -21.10 0.06 -21.38
N LEU A 23 -21.09 -0.97 -20.53
CA LEU A 23 -20.21 -1.02 -19.36
C LEU A 23 -18.73 -0.89 -19.77
N ALA A 24 -18.30 -1.59 -20.82
CA ALA A 24 -16.93 -1.47 -21.32
C ALA A 24 -16.61 -0.06 -21.83
N ALA A 25 -17.57 0.65 -22.43
CA ALA A 25 -17.39 2.04 -22.86
C ALA A 25 -17.28 2.99 -21.67
N ILE A 26 -18.08 2.78 -20.61
CA ILE A 26 -17.98 3.54 -19.36
C ILE A 26 -16.62 3.32 -18.71
N CYS A 27 -16.14 2.07 -18.61
CA CYS A 27 -14.80 1.78 -18.08
C CYS A 27 -13.71 2.52 -18.85
N ARG A 28 -13.72 2.46 -20.18
CA ARG A 28 -12.74 3.19 -21.01
C ARG A 28 -12.78 4.70 -20.78
N SER A 29 -13.98 5.27 -20.66
CA SER A 29 -14.18 6.69 -20.40
C SER A 29 -13.63 7.11 -19.04
N LEU A 30 -13.92 6.32 -17.99
CA LEU A 30 -13.41 6.55 -16.64
C LEU A 30 -11.89 6.46 -16.59
N GLU A 31 -11.31 5.43 -17.22
CA GLU A 31 -9.86 5.21 -17.25
C GLU A 31 -9.09 6.30 -18.00
N ALA A 32 -9.63 6.79 -19.13
CA ALA A 32 -9.01 7.86 -19.90
C ALA A 32 -9.21 9.26 -19.28
N GLY A 33 -10.01 9.35 -18.23
CA GLY A 33 -10.39 10.58 -17.56
C GLY A 33 -9.44 11.01 -16.44
N ASP A 34 -9.91 12.02 -15.72
CA ASP A 34 -9.41 12.52 -14.44
C ASP A 34 -10.28 12.02 -13.28
N ASN A 35 -10.99 10.89 -13.49
CA ASN A 35 -11.74 10.26 -12.41
C ASN A 35 -10.78 9.89 -11.28
N ARG A 36 -11.11 10.30 -10.06
CA ARG A 36 -10.24 10.11 -8.89
C ARG A 36 -9.77 8.66 -8.66
N TYR A 37 -10.62 7.67 -8.93
CA TYR A 37 -10.32 6.28 -8.56
C TYR A 37 -9.87 5.41 -9.73
N PHE A 38 -10.21 5.79 -10.96
CA PHE A 38 -9.94 4.97 -12.14
C PHE A 38 -9.16 5.71 -13.23
N GLY A 39 -9.14 7.05 -13.19
CA GLY A 39 -8.55 7.89 -14.22
C GLY A 39 -7.03 7.83 -14.18
N ARG A 40 -6.41 7.68 -15.35
CA ARG A 40 -4.94 7.61 -15.50
C ARG A 40 -4.32 8.94 -15.92
N ARG A 41 -5.12 9.95 -16.26
CA ARG A 41 -4.61 11.23 -16.74
C ARG A 41 -3.66 11.92 -15.74
N PRO A 42 -3.93 11.94 -14.41
CA PRO A 42 -2.98 12.52 -13.45
C PRO A 42 -1.63 11.80 -13.44
N GLU A 43 -1.64 10.46 -13.44
CA GLU A 43 -0.43 9.64 -13.54
C GLU A 43 0.36 9.98 -14.82
N GLU A 44 -0.30 9.99 -15.97
CA GLU A 44 0.32 10.27 -17.28
C GLU A 44 0.98 11.66 -17.32
N GLN A 45 0.28 12.68 -16.81
CA GLN A 45 0.78 14.05 -16.76
C GLN A 45 2.00 14.20 -15.84
N LEU A 46 1.97 13.56 -14.66
CA LEU A 46 3.07 13.60 -13.71
C LEU A 46 4.30 12.86 -14.25
N ARG A 47 4.11 11.69 -14.87
CA ARG A 47 5.20 10.95 -15.55
C ARG A 47 5.80 11.78 -16.68
N GLN A 48 4.99 12.43 -17.51
CA GLN A 48 5.48 13.29 -18.59
C GLN A 48 6.28 14.49 -18.05
N ARG A 49 5.79 15.12 -16.97
CA ARG A 49 6.48 16.23 -16.31
C ARG A 49 7.84 15.81 -15.76
N LEU A 50 7.93 14.66 -15.10
CA LEU A 50 9.20 14.11 -14.59
C LEU A 50 10.15 13.70 -15.73
N ALA A 51 9.61 13.10 -16.81
CA ALA A 51 10.39 12.69 -17.97
C ALA A 51 10.96 13.86 -18.78
N THR A 52 10.30 15.03 -18.74
CA THR A 52 10.79 16.25 -19.42
C THR A 52 12.10 16.76 -18.79
N GLY A 53 12.33 16.47 -17.50
CA GLY A 53 13.53 16.86 -16.76
C GLY A 53 13.63 18.37 -16.51
N GLY A 54 14.72 18.80 -15.87
CA GLY A 54 15.01 20.21 -15.61
C GLY A 54 14.12 20.86 -14.53
N LEU A 55 13.40 20.07 -13.74
CA LEU A 55 12.63 20.58 -12.61
C LEU A 55 13.58 21.04 -11.50
N PRO A 56 13.29 22.18 -10.84
CA PRO A 56 13.93 22.51 -9.57
C PRO A 56 13.70 21.39 -8.54
N PRO A 57 14.64 21.11 -7.62
CA PRO A 57 14.53 19.99 -6.68
C PRO A 57 13.21 19.94 -5.90
N ALA A 58 12.71 21.08 -5.43
CA ALA A 58 11.42 21.15 -4.74
C ALA A 58 10.24 20.78 -5.65
N ALA A 59 10.27 21.19 -6.92
CA ALA A 59 9.24 20.86 -7.89
C ALA A 59 9.29 19.39 -8.33
N GLU A 60 10.48 18.80 -8.37
CA GLU A 60 10.66 17.36 -8.62
C GLU A 60 10.12 16.54 -7.43
N LEU A 61 10.51 16.90 -6.20
CA LEU A 61 10.00 16.28 -4.98
C LEU A 61 8.48 16.25 -4.96
N GLU A 62 7.84 17.40 -5.16
CA GLU A 62 6.37 17.48 -5.15
C GLU A 62 5.73 16.67 -6.28
N ALA A 63 6.34 16.65 -7.47
CA ALA A 63 5.84 15.84 -8.58
C ALA A 63 5.94 14.33 -8.31
N ARG A 64 7.06 13.87 -7.72
CA ARG A 64 7.25 12.46 -7.33
C ARG A 64 6.32 12.05 -6.19
N ARG A 65 6.18 12.89 -5.17
CA ARG A 65 5.23 12.68 -4.07
C ARG A 65 3.79 12.56 -4.59
N ALA A 66 3.39 13.47 -5.48
CA ALA A 66 2.07 13.42 -6.11
C ALA A 66 1.90 12.13 -6.92
N LEU A 67 2.90 11.76 -7.74
CA LEU A 67 2.84 10.53 -8.54
C LEU A 67 2.72 9.28 -7.66
N GLY A 68 3.49 9.20 -6.57
CA GLY A 68 3.40 8.12 -5.60
C GLY A 68 1.99 7.97 -5.01
N ARG A 69 1.31 9.08 -4.69
CA ARG A 69 -0.09 9.06 -4.22
C ARG A 69 -1.06 8.55 -5.29
N GLU A 70 -0.96 9.06 -6.51
CA GLU A 70 -1.82 8.62 -7.62
C GLU A 70 -1.65 7.11 -7.89
N LEU A 71 -0.40 6.62 -7.82
CA LEU A 71 -0.11 5.20 -8.00
C LEU A 71 -0.70 4.32 -6.90
N LEU A 72 -0.73 4.79 -5.65
CA LEU A 72 -1.42 4.09 -4.56
C LEU A 72 -2.94 4.03 -4.80
N GLU A 73 -3.55 5.14 -5.20
CA GLU A 73 -4.98 5.22 -5.50
C GLU A 73 -5.35 4.28 -6.68
N LEU A 74 -4.44 4.11 -7.64
CA LEU A 74 -4.60 3.18 -8.78
C LEU A 74 -4.21 1.73 -8.48
N GLY A 75 -3.80 1.39 -7.25
CA GLY A 75 -3.40 0.03 -6.89
C GLY A 75 -2.10 -0.43 -7.56
N LYS A 76 -1.14 0.48 -7.73
CA LYS A 76 0.19 0.22 -8.30
C LYS A 76 1.28 0.41 -7.23
N PRO A 77 1.28 -0.37 -6.14
CA PRO A 77 2.15 -0.10 -5.00
C PRO A 77 3.64 -0.24 -5.32
N ALA A 78 4.04 -1.13 -6.23
CA ALA A 78 5.44 -1.28 -6.65
C ALA A 78 5.98 0.01 -7.30
N ASP A 79 5.22 0.60 -8.23
CA ASP A 79 5.59 1.88 -8.84
C ASP A 79 5.56 3.01 -7.81
N ALA A 80 4.58 3.00 -6.90
CA ALA A 80 4.46 4.01 -5.85
C ALA A 80 5.69 4.02 -4.92
N ILE A 81 6.18 2.85 -4.51
CA ILE A 81 7.38 2.71 -3.68
C ILE A 81 8.57 3.42 -4.34
N VAL A 82 8.80 3.18 -5.63
CA VAL A 82 9.92 3.78 -6.38
C VAL A 82 9.87 5.30 -6.36
N GLU A 83 8.70 5.88 -6.62
CA GLU A 83 8.56 7.34 -6.66
C GLU A 83 8.61 7.97 -5.26
N LEU A 84 8.07 7.30 -4.25
CA LEU A 84 8.10 7.77 -2.85
C LEU A 84 9.49 7.69 -2.23
N GLU A 85 10.28 6.65 -2.57
CA GLU A 85 11.69 6.54 -2.17
C GLU A 85 12.51 7.69 -2.77
N ALA A 86 12.37 7.94 -4.07
CA ALA A 86 13.05 9.05 -4.73
C ALA A 86 12.63 10.42 -4.16
N ALA A 87 11.34 10.61 -3.85
CA ALA A 87 10.86 11.83 -3.20
C ALA A 87 11.44 11.99 -1.78
N LEU A 88 11.54 10.92 -1.00
CA LEU A 88 12.09 10.93 0.35
C LEU A 88 13.58 11.26 0.35
N ASP A 89 14.34 10.72 -0.59
CA ASP A 89 15.77 11.03 -0.75
C ASP A 89 15.98 12.50 -1.12
N LEU A 90 15.17 13.06 -2.03
CA LEU A 90 15.18 14.50 -2.36
C LEU A 90 14.82 15.36 -1.14
N ALA A 91 13.81 14.96 -0.36
CA ALA A 91 13.39 15.69 0.84
C ALA A 91 14.52 15.77 1.87
N ARG A 92 15.19 14.64 2.14
CA ARG A 92 16.33 14.57 3.06
C ARG A 92 17.54 15.35 2.54
N GLY A 93 17.86 15.26 1.26
CA GLY A 93 18.99 15.95 0.65
C GLY A 93 18.84 17.47 0.55
N SER A 94 17.60 17.96 0.47
CA SER A 94 17.28 19.39 0.37
C SER A 94 17.03 20.08 1.72
N GLY A 95 16.96 19.33 2.82
CA GLY A 95 16.58 19.87 4.13
C GLY A 95 15.11 20.31 4.17
N ALA A 96 14.23 19.58 3.48
CA ALA A 96 12.79 19.82 3.53
C ALA A 96 12.26 19.75 4.97
N ALA A 97 11.13 20.42 5.22
CA ALA A 97 10.50 20.42 6.53
C ALA A 97 10.22 19.00 7.03
N GLN A 98 10.37 18.77 8.33
CA GLN A 98 10.24 17.45 8.95
C GLN A 98 8.86 16.83 8.65
N GLU A 99 7.82 17.65 8.55
CA GLU A 99 6.46 17.24 8.21
C GLU A 99 6.37 16.60 6.82
N VAL A 100 7.14 17.11 5.85
CA VAL A 100 7.20 16.55 4.48
C VAL A 100 7.89 15.20 4.50
N VAL A 101 9.00 15.08 5.23
CA VAL A 101 9.73 13.81 5.40
C VAL A 101 8.84 12.75 6.06
N LEU A 102 8.10 13.14 7.10
CA LEU A 102 7.18 12.24 7.80
C LEU A 102 5.99 11.80 6.94
N ASP A 103 5.42 12.70 6.14
CA ASP A 103 4.37 12.35 5.19
C ASP A 103 4.85 11.32 4.15
N LEU A 104 6.06 11.51 3.61
CA LEU A 104 6.66 10.58 2.66
C LEU A 104 6.94 9.21 3.30
N ILE A 105 7.42 9.17 4.54
CA ILE A 105 7.59 7.93 5.31
C ILE A 105 6.26 7.21 5.48
N ALA A 106 5.20 7.92 5.83
CA ALA A 106 3.86 7.34 6.01
C ALA A 106 3.31 6.80 4.68
N LEU A 107 3.43 7.56 3.58
CA LEU A 107 3.02 7.12 2.25
C LEU A 107 3.80 5.89 1.77
N GLN A 108 5.12 5.86 1.98
CA GLN A 108 5.95 4.71 1.63
C GLN A 108 5.55 3.48 2.47
N GLY A 109 5.22 3.67 3.76
CA GLY A 109 4.71 2.62 4.63
C GLY A 109 3.40 2.03 4.11
N LEU A 110 2.47 2.87 3.66
CA LEU A 110 1.22 2.44 3.03
C LEU A 110 1.48 1.69 1.71
N ALA A 111 2.42 2.16 0.89
CA ALA A 111 2.80 1.51 -0.36
C ALA A 111 3.33 0.08 -0.14
N HIS A 112 4.21 -0.08 0.85
CA HIS A 112 4.67 -1.40 1.25
C HIS A 112 3.55 -2.28 1.83
N LEU A 113 2.64 -1.72 2.64
CA LEU A 113 1.53 -2.50 3.17
C LEU A 113 0.60 -3.01 2.05
N GLN A 114 0.31 -2.19 1.05
CA GLN A 114 -0.46 -2.60 -0.13
C GLN A 114 0.28 -3.63 -1.00
N ALA A 115 1.59 -3.49 -1.18
CA ALA A 115 2.40 -4.52 -1.86
C ALA A 115 2.41 -5.86 -1.10
N ALA A 116 2.41 -5.81 0.24
CA ALA A 116 2.32 -7.00 1.07
C ALA A 116 0.96 -7.71 0.88
N GLU A 117 -0.13 -6.95 0.77
CA GLU A 117 -1.47 -7.46 0.49
C GLU A 117 -1.56 -8.18 -0.87
N ASP A 118 -1.09 -7.51 -1.93
CA ASP A 118 -1.09 -8.04 -3.29
C ASP A 118 -0.35 -9.38 -3.39
N THR A 119 0.82 -9.45 -2.75
CA THR A 119 1.70 -10.63 -2.79
C THR A 119 1.24 -11.75 -1.87
N ASN A 120 0.40 -11.49 -0.86
CA ASN A 120 -0.01 -12.48 0.14
C ASN A 120 -1.52 -12.71 0.19
N CYS A 121 -2.32 -11.79 0.72
CA CYS A 121 -3.75 -12.01 0.89
C CYS A 121 -4.49 -12.12 -0.46
N ILE A 122 -4.05 -11.43 -1.52
CA ILE A 122 -4.66 -11.57 -2.86
C ILE A 122 -4.13 -12.80 -3.61
N SER A 123 -2.80 -12.94 -3.69
CA SER A 123 -2.17 -14.01 -4.48
C SER A 123 -2.16 -15.38 -3.79
N MET A 124 -2.22 -15.42 -2.46
CA MET A 124 -2.09 -16.60 -1.60
C MET A 124 -3.15 -16.61 -0.48
N HIS A 125 -4.38 -16.23 -0.82
CA HIS A 125 -5.47 -16.11 0.16
C HIS A 125 -5.74 -17.42 0.92
N THR A 126 -6.11 -17.27 2.20
CA THR A 126 -6.66 -18.33 3.04
C THR A 126 -7.86 -17.79 3.81
N ALA A 127 -8.67 -18.66 4.41
CA ALA A 127 -9.78 -18.23 5.27
C ALA A 127 -9.34 -17.44 6.52
N ALA A 128 -8.06 -17.47 6.88
CA ALA A 128 -7.49 -16.74 8.01
C ALA A 128 -6.85 -15.39 7.60
N SER A 129 -6.64 -15.18 6.30
CA SER A 129 -6.00 -13.98 5.75
C SER A 129 -6.76 -12.72 6.14
N CYS A 130 -6.04 -11.70 6.62
CA CYS A 130 -6.57 -10.36 6.78
C CYS A 130 -7.76 -10.24 7.77
N ILE A 131 -7.87 -11.14 8.76
CA ILE A 131 -8.87 -11.10 9.84
C ILE A 131 -8.20 -10.88 11.19
N LEU A 132 -8.53 -9.78 11.86
CA LEU A 132 -8.01 -9.44 13.19
C LEU A 132 -8.71 -10.23 14.32
N PRO A 133 -7.97 -10.67 15.36
CA PRO A 133 -6.50 -10.63 15.47
C PRO A 133 -5.87 -11.58 14.44
N ILE A 134 -4.73 -11.20 13.86
CA ILE A 134 -4.04 -12.08 12.90
C ILE A 134 -3.52 -13.30 13.66
N LEU A 135 -4.07 -14.47 13.35
CA LEU A 135 -3.63 -15.75 13.89
C LEU A 135 -2.42 -16.27 13.08
N PRO A 136 -1.67 -17.27 13.58
CA PRO A 136 -0.52 -17.81 12.86
C PRO A 136 -0.80 -18.20 11.40
N GLU A 137 -2.03 -18.65 11.09
CA GLU A 137 -2.45 -19.04 9.74
C GLU A 137 -2.69 -17.83 8.81
N GLY A 138 -2.90 -16.64 9.38
CA GLY A 138 -3.09 -15.37 8.67
C GLY A 138 -1.80 -14.58 8.47
N VAL A 139 -0.65 -15.07 8.96
CA VAL A 139 0.66 -14.44 8.76
C VAL A 139 1.10 -14.58 7.30
N HIS A 140 1.66 -13.49 6.76
CA HIS A 140 2.16 -13.42 5.38
C HIS A 140 3.32 -14.38 5.16
N ARG A 141 3.29 -15.12 4.05
CA ARG A 141 4.38 -16.01 3.62
C ARG A 141 5.56 -15.24 3.02
N GLN A 142 5.28 -14.08 2.44
CA GLN A 142 6.25 -13.09 1.94
C GLN A 142 6.12 -11.81 2.79
N PRO A 143 6.70 -11.79 4.01
CA PRO A 143 6.48 -10.74 4.99
C PRO A 143 7.35 -9.50 4.75
N GLU A 144 8.23 -9.48 3.75
CA GLU A 144 9.27 -8.48 3.57
C GLU A 144 8.69 -7.06 3.47
N HIS A 145 7.64 -6.89 2.67
CA HIS A 145 6.96 -5.61 2.54
C HIS A 145 6.19 -5.24 3.82
N ALA A 146 5.57 -6.19 4.51
CA ALA A 146 4.92 -5.92 5.79
C ALA A 146 5.92 -5.47 6.86
N ARG A 147 7.09 -6.12 6.96
CA ARG A 147 8.17 -5.69 7.87
C ARG A 147 8.66 -4.29 7.54
N LYS A 148 8.89 -4.01 6.25
CA LYS A 148 9.33 -2.70 5.79
C LYS A 148 8.30 -1.60 6.12
N ALA A 149 7.01 -1.87 5.95
CA ALA A 149 5.94 -0.97 6.38
C ALA A 149 6.01 -0.71 7.90
N GLY A 150 6.16 -1.77 8.70
CA GLY A 150 6.33 -1.67 10.14
C GLY A 150 7.55 -0.82 10.55
N ASP A 151 8.69 -0.99 9.88
CA ASP A 151 9.90 -0.19 10.15
C ASP A 151 9.67 1.30 9.87
N LEU A 152 8.97 1.63 8.77
CA LEU A 152 8.63 3.01 8.40
C LEU A 152 7.65 3.64 9.39
N PHE A 153 6.62 2.91 9.81
CA PHE A 153 5.66 3.40 10.80
C PHE A 153 6.30 3.56 12.19
N LEU A 154 7.23 2.70 12.57
CA LEU A 154 8.02 2.89 13.78
C LEU A 154 8.86 4.17 13.72
N ALA A 155 9.60 4.38 12.63
CA ALA A 155 10.37 5.60 12.42
C ALA A 155 9.51 6.88 12.47
N PHE A 156 8.27 6.81 11.97
CA PHE A 156 7.32 7.92 12.10
C PHE A 156 6.92 8.16 13.57
N LEU A 157 6.61 7.10 14.33
CA LEU A 157 6.18 7.20 15.74
C LEU A 157 7.31 7.66 16.68
N GLU A 158 8.57 7.42 16.34
CA GLU A 158 9.71 8.01 17.05
C GLU A 158 9.68 9.54 17.00
N GLN A 159 9.13 10.12 15.93
CA GLN A 159 8.97 11.58 15.79
C GLN A 159 7.62 12.07 16.29
N ILE A 160 6.54 11.31 16.05
CA ILE A 160 5.16 11.66 16.46
C ILE A 160 4.55 10.51 17.30
N PRO A 161 4.93 10.38 18.59
CA PRO A 161 4.54 9.23 19.43
C PRO A 161 3.05 9.06 19.66
N ARG A 162 2.25 10.10 19.44
CA ARG A 162 0.81 10.13 19.74
C ARG A 162 -0.09 9.83 18.53
N SER A 163 0.48 9.44 17.38
CA SER A 163 -0.30 9.07 16.20
C SER A 163 -0.94 7.69 16.37
N LEU A 164 -2.20 7.65 16.80
CA LEU A 164 -2.95 6.40 16.93
C LEU A 164 -3.12 5.67 15.59
N GLN A 165 -3.26 6.41 14.50
CA GLN A 165 -3.35 5.83 13.16
C GLN A 165 -2.06 5.08 12.80
N THR A 166 -0.91 5.69 13.06
CA THR A 166 0.38 5.07 12.75
C THR A 166 0.70 3.92 13.70
N ALA A 167 0.33 4.03 14.99
CA ALA A 167 0.44 2.92 15.94
C ALA A 167 -0.38 1.71 15.47
N TRP A 168 -1.63 1.93 15.04
CA TRP A 168 -2.45 0.87 14.47
C TRP A 168 -1.81 0.22 13.23
N LEU A 169 -1.26 1.02 12.32
CA LEU A 169 -0.57 0.52 11.13
C LEU A 169 0.73 -0.24 11.47
N LEU A 170 1.48 0.20 12.50
CA LEU A 170 2.65 -0.52 13.01
C LEU A 170 2.24 -1.89 13.57
N ASP A 171 1.28 -1.93 14.49
CA ASP A 171 0.80 -3.18 15.09
C ASP A 171 0.29 -4.14 14.02
N LEU A 172 -0.55 -3.67 13.09
CA LEU A 172 -1.05 -4.48 11.97
C LEU A 172 0.10 -5.02 11.11
N SER A 173 1.06 -4.17 10.73
CA SER A 173 2.22 -4.57 9.91
C SER A 173 3.05 -5.64 10.61
N ARG A 174 3.27 -5.51 11.92
CA ARG A 174 3.99 -6.53 12.71
C ARG A 174 3.18 -7.81 12.86
N MET A 175 1.87 -7.73 13.08
CA MET A 175 0.99 -8.90 13.14
C MET A 175 1.02 -9.71 11.84
N ILE A 176 0.80 -9.08 10.69
CA ILE A 176 0.79 -9.80 9.41
C ILE A 176 2.20 -10.27 9.01
N SER A 177 3.27 -9.61 9.48
CA SER A 177 4.65 -10.09 9.27
C SER A 177 5.07 -11.24 10.19
N GLY A 178 4.28 -11.54 11.23
CA GLY A 178 4.59 -12.55 12.25
C GLY A 178 5.55 -12.05 13.35
N ASP A 179 5.83 -10.76 13.39
CA ASP A 179 6.77 -10.14 14.34
C ASP A 179 6.04 -9.54 15.56
N TYR A 180 4.72 -9.66 15.69
CA TYR A 180 3.98 -9.16 16.85
C TYR A 180 3.91 -10.22 17.98
N PRO A 181 4.06 -9.83 19.26
CA PRO A 181 4.23 -8.46 19.78
C PRO A 181 5.67 -7.94 19.83
N GLU A 182 6.68 -8.79 19.68
CA GLU A 182 8.10 -8.46 19.95
C GLU A 182 8.66 -7.32 19.09
N GLY A 183 8.19 -7.20 17.85
CA GLY A 183 8.55 -6.17 16.87
C GLY A 183 7.82 -4.84 17.04
N VAL A 184 6.99 -4.68 18.08
CA VAL A 184 6.36 -3.41 18.45
C VAL A 184 6.87 -2.97 19.83
N PRO A 185 7.62 -1.85 19.94
CA PRO A 185 8.01 -1.30 21.24
C PRO A 185 6.81 -0.99 22.12
N GLU A 186 6.92 -1.28 23.42
CA GLU A 186 5.82 -1.16 24.39
C GLU A 186 5.11 0.21 24.38
N PRO A 187 5.79 1.37 24.24
CA PRO A 187 5.11 2.67 24.18
C PRO A 187 4.17 2.85 22.99
N TYR A 188 4.37 2.08 21.92
CA TYR A 188 3.58 2.14 20.68
C TYR A 188 2.58 0.98 20.54
N ARG A 189 2.78 -0.09 21.32
CA ARG A 189 2.00 -1.32 21.24
C ARG A 189 0.57 -1.11 21.73
N LEU A 190 -0.41 -1.41 20.89
CA LEU A 190 -1.81 -1.36 21.28
C LEU A 190 -2.13 -2.50 22.26
N PRO A 191 -3.00 -2.28 23.26
CA PRO A 191 -3.34 -3.33 24.22
C PRO A 191 -3.93 -4.56 23.50
N PRO A 192 -3.41 -5.79 23.72
CA PRO A 192 -3.87 -6.99 23.02
C PRO A 192 -5.38 -7.23 23.12
N GLY A 193 -5.98 -6.88 24.27
CA GLY A 193 -7.43 -6.99 24.49
C GLY A 193 -8.28 -6.14 23.54
N ARG A 194 -7.70 -5.15 22.84
CA ARG A 194 -8.42 -4.40 21.80
C ARG A 194 -8.65 -5.20 20.52
N PHE A 195 -7.88 -6.26 20.31
CA PHE A 195 -8.03 -7.17 19.20
C PHE A 195 -8.69 -8.49 19.62
N ALA A 196 -9.14 -8.63 20.87
CA ALA A 196 -9.78 -9.85 21.33
C ALA A 196 -11.10 -10.06 20.57
N GLU A 197 -11.35 -11.30 20.16
CA GLU A 197 -12.63 -11.69 19.58
C GLU A 197 -13.73 -11.58 20.66
N ASP A 198 -14.89 -11.07 20.26
CA ASP A 198 -16.11 -11.27 21.03
C ASP A 198 -16.37 -12.78 21.07
N ALA A 199 -16.51 -13.36 22.27
CA ALA A 199 -16.74 -14.80 22.46
C ALA A 199 -18.00 -15.30 21.70
N SER A 200 -18.90 -14.41 21.30
CA SER A 200 -20.08 -14.72 20.49
C SER A 200 -19.82 -14.73 18.98
N ALA A 201 -18.76 -14.06 18.50
CA ALA A 201 -18.39 -13.99 17.09
C ALA A 201 -17.45 -15.14 16.72
N ARG A 202 -17.96 -16.14 15.99
CA ARG A 202 -17.14 -17.26 15.50
C ARG A 202 -16.54 -16.91 14.15
N ARG A 203 -15.26 -17.24 13.93
CA ARG A 203 -14.67 -17.23 12.59
C ARG A 203 -15.41 -18.20 11.67
N TRP A 204 -15.65 -17.76 10.44
CA TRP A 204 -16.19 -18.61 9.41
C TRP A 204 -15.15 -19.68 9.03
N ILE A 205 -15.56 -20.94 9.00
CA ILE A 205 -14.71 -22.06 8.59
C ILE A 205 -15.11 -22.45 7.18
N ASP A 206 -14.21 -22.26 6.23
CA ASP A 206 -14.40 -22.79 4.88
C ASP A 206 -14.31 -24.32 4.92
N ARG A 207 -15.39 -25.00 4.50
CA ARG A 207 -15.48 -26.47 4.46
C ARG A 207 -15.34 -27.02 3.03
N GLY A 208 -15.07 -26.17 2.04
CA GLY A 208 -14.83 -26.59 0.67
C GLY A 208 -13.38 -26.98 0.45
N VAL A 209 -13.05 -28.27 0.65
CA VAL A 209 -11.82 -28.90 0.16
C VAL A 209 -12.16 -29.92 -0.90
#